data_AF-A0A1G5CID0-F1
#
_entry.id   AF-A0A1G5CID0-F1
#
_cell.length_a   1.000
_cell.length_b   1.000
_cell.length_c   1.000
_cell.angle_alpha   90.00
_cell.angle_beta   90.00
_cell.angle_gamma   90.00
#
_symmetry.space_group_name_H-M   'P 1'
#
loop_
_entity.id
_entity.type
_entity.pdbx_description
1 polymer ?
#
loop_
_entity_poly.entity_id
_entity_poly.type
_entity_poly.pdbx_seq_one_letter_code
_entity_poly.pdbx_strand_id
1 'polypeptide(L)' 'MIAKAAAEAVGEVWLVRDGEKADATSIIDILTLGCARGVEVEIEVEDASDRSVLDRIFELIETDE' A
#
# COMPACT_ATOMS: atom_id res chain seq x y z
N MET A 1 -6.38 0.93 8.37
CA MET A 1 -5.58 2.05 7.80
C MET A 1 -4.31 1.46 7.21
N ILE A 2 -4.11 1.66 5.91
CA ILE A 2 -2.99 1.12 5.12
C ILE A 2 -1.64 1.50 5.73
N ALA A 3 -1.43 2.80 6.04
CA ALA A 3 -0.18 3.30 6.63
C ALA A 3 0.26 2.58 7.90
N LYS A 4 -0.70 2.18 8.74
CA LYS A 4 -0.39 1.44 9.96
C LYS A 4 0.07 0.01 9.66
N ALA A 5 -0.54 -0.65 8.67
CA ALA A 5 -0.14 -2.00 8.28
C ALA A 5 1.23 -1.98 7.59
N ALA A 6 1.47 -1.01 6.69
CA ALA A 6 2.76 -0.85 6.03
C ALA A 6 3.92 -0.60 7.02
N ALA A 7 3.67 0.14 8.11
CA ALA A 7 4.68 0.40 9.13
C ALA A 7 5.08 -0.83 9.97
N GLU A 8 4.41 -1.98 9.80
CA GLU A 8 4.78 -3.26 10.43
C GLU A 8 5.81 -4.05 9.59
N ALA A 9 6.09 -3.62 8.35
CA ALA A 9 7.06 -4.24 7.46
C ALA A 9 8.51 -4.06 7.91
N VAL A 10 9.37 -4.99 7.52
CA VAL A 10 10.83 -4.93 7.69
C VAL A 10 11.45 -4.02 6.64
N GLY A 11 11.01 -4.14 5.39
CA GLY A 11 11.42 -3.32 4.25
C GLY A 11 10.42 -2.21 3.90
N GLU A 12 10.76 -1.42 2.89
CA GLU A 12 9.86 -0.37 2.38
C GLU A 12 8.68 -1.00 1.65
N VAL A 13 7.52 -0.34 1.77
CA VAL A 13 6.27 -0.75 1.14
C VAL A 13 5.78 0.38 0.24
N TRP A 14 5.48 0.06 -1.01
CA TRP A 14 5.11 1.04 -2.03
C TRP A 14 3.72 0.77 -2.57
N LEU A 15 2.93 1.84 -2.75
CA LEU A 15 1.75 1.83 -3.61
C LEU A 15 2.14 2.40 -4.97
N VAL A 16 1.78 1.68 -6.03
CA VAL A 16 2.11 2.03 -7.40
C VAL A 16 0.83 2.22 -8.21
N ARG A 17 0.70 3.36 -8.88
CA ARG A 17 -0.41 3.64 -9.79
C ARG A 17 0.10 4.42 -10.98
N ASP A 18 -0.22 3.95 -12.19
CA ASP A 18 0.11 4.65 -13.44
C ASP A 18 1.61 5.02 -13.57
N GLY A 19 2.50 4.23 -12.93
CA GLY A 19 3.94 4.45 -12.85
C GLY A 19 4.42 5.39 -11.74
N GLU A 20 3.51 5.98 -10.96
CA GLU A 20 3.81 6.78 -9.78
C GLU A 20 3.89 5.91 -8.52
N LYS A 21 4.89 6.18 -7.66
CA LYS A 21 5.14 5.48 -6.40
C LYS A 21 4.86 6.38 -5.22
N ALA A 22 4.12 5.86 -4.24
CA ALA A 22 3.89 6.50 -2.95
C ALA A 22 4.37 5.58 -1.81
N ASP A 23 5.03 6.17 -0.81
CA ASP A 23 5.39 5.48 0.42
C ASP A 23 4.11 5.07 1.15
N ALA A 24 3.90 3.76 1.28
CA ALA A 24 2.69 3.23 1.89
C ALA A 24 2.66 3.46 3.41
N THR A 25 3.73 3.93 4.05
CA THR A 25 3.76 4.35 5.46
C THR A 25 3.38 5.82 5.65
N SER A 26 3.41 6.63 4.58
CA SER A 26 3.06 8.05 4.58
C SER A 26 1.60 8.25 4.17
N ILE A 27 0.75 8.67 5.12
CA ILE A 27 -0.65 9.01 4.80
C ILE A 27 -0.76 10.15 3.78
N ILE A 28 0.19 11.09 3.77
CA ILE A 28 0.17 12.23 2.84
C ILE A 28 0.46 11.74 1.41
N ASP A 29 1.41 10.82 1.25
CA ASP A 29 1.81 10.27 -0.05
C ASP A 29 0.67 9.42 -0.62
N ILE A 30 0.05 8.57 0.21
CA ILE A 30 -1.13 7.77 -0.17
C ILE A 30 -2.26 8.67 -0.67
N LEU A 31 -2.57 9.75 0.06
CA LEU A 31 -3.63 10.69 -0.34
C LEU A 31 -3.28 11.43 -1.63
N THR A 32 -1.99 11.69 -1.86
CA THR A 32 -1.49 12.38 -3.06
C THR A 32 -1.52 11.49 -4.30
N LEU A 33 -1.29 10.17 -4.15
CA LEU A 33 -1.41 9.18 -5.23
C LEU A 33 -2.85 9.11 -5.79
N GLY A 34 -3.83 9.48 -4.96
CA GLY A 34 -5.19 9.78 -5.40
C GLY A 34 -5.94 8.58 -5.98
N CYS A 35 -5.91 7.43 -5.29
CA CYS A 35 -6.59 6.21 -5.73
C CYS A 35 -8.11 6.30 -5.49
N ALA A 36 -8.88 6.52 -6.57
CA ALA A 36 -10.33 6.46 -6.54
C ALA A 36 -10.84 5.00 -6.58
N ARG A 37 -12.06 4.75 -6.11
CA ARG A 37 -12.67 3.42 -6.24
C ARG A 37 -12.71 2.97 -7.70
N GLY A 38 -12.33 1.71 -7.94
CA GLY A 38 -12.33 1.10 -9.26
C GLY A 38 -11.04 1.29 -10.06
N VAL A 39 -10.02 1.95 -9.49
CA VAL A 39 -8.66 1.93 -10.06
C VAL A 39 -7.89 0.72 -9.55
N GLU A 40 -6.99 0.21 -10.40
CA GLU A 40 -6.02 -0.80 -10.00
C GLU A 40 -4.81 -0.12 -9.36
N VAL A 41 -4.31 -0.70 -8.28
CA VAL A 41 -3.07 -0.27 -7.62
C VAL A 41 -2.20 -1.50 -7.45
N GLU A 42 -0.92 -1.36 -7.73
CA GLU A 42 0.09 -2.37 -7.44
C GLU A 42 0.71 -2.08 -6.07
N ILE A 43 1.04 -3.14 -5.33
CA ILE A 43 1.69 -3.04 -4.02
C ILE A 43 3.02 -3.78 -4.12
N GLU A 44 4.11 -3.08 -3.86
CA GLU A 44 5.45 -3.65 -3.86
C GLU A 44 6.02 -3.68 -2.43
N VAL A 45 6.81 -4.70 -2.12
CA VAL A 45 7.64 -4.77 -0.92
C VAL A 45 9.08 -5.05 -1.32
N GLU A 46 10.02 -4.47 -0.58
CA GLU A 46 11.44 -4.70 -0.82
C GLU A 46 11.96 -5.99 -0.19
N ASP A 47 11.31 -6.49 0.87
CA ASP A 47 11.67 -7.73 1.55
C ASP A 47 10.58 -8.79 1.37
N ALA A 48 10.96 -9.97 0.88
CA ALA A 48 10.03 -11.07 0.65
C ALA A 48 9.38 -11.61 1.95
N SER A 49 9.97 -11.35 3.11
CA SER A 49 9.40 -11.71 4.41
C SER A 49 8.18 -10.86 4.78
N ASP A 50 7.98 -9.70 4.14
CA ASP A 50 6.83 -8.81 4.36
C ASP A 50 5.56 -9.25 3.63
N ARG A 51 5.52 -10.50 3.12
CA ARG A 51 4.36 -11.04 2.42
C ARG A 51 3.07 -10.93 3.24
N SER A 52 3.13 -11.14 4.56
CA SER A 52 1.96 -11.00 5.43
C SER A 52 1.45 -9.56 5.52
N VAL A 53 2.33 -8.56 5.38
CA VAL A 53 1.95 -7.15 5.34
C VAL A 53 1.21 -6.85 4.04
N LEU A 54 1.69 -7.37 2.90
CA LEU A 54 0.99 -7.28 1.61
C LEU A 54 -0.44 -7.81 1.70
N ASP A 55 -0.60 -9.05 2.19
CA ASP A 55 -1.92 -9.69 2.26
C ASP A 55 -2.88 -8.87 3.14
N ARG A 56 -2.39 -8.28 4.25
CA ARG A 56 -3.18 -7.42 5.13
C ARG A 56 -3.55 -6.08 4.50
N ILE A 57 -2.65 -5.47 3.73
CA ILE A 57 -2.98 -4.24 2.98
C ILE A 57 -4.01 -4.53 1.89
N PHE A 58 -3.88 -5.67 1.20
CA PHE A 58 -4.84 -6.11 0.19
C PHE A 58 -6.24 -6.30 0.79
N GLU A 59 -6.35 -7.01 1.92
CA GLU A 59 -7.61 -7.18 2.65
C GLU A 59 -8.24 -5.83 3.05
N LEU A 60 -7.44 -4.87 3.50
CA LEU A 60 -7.92 -3.53 3.87
C LEU A 60 -8.49 -2.78 2.67
N ILE A 61 -7.88 -2.91 1.48
CA ILE A 61 -8.35 -2.25 0.26
C ILE A 61 -9.62 -2.91 -0.28
N GLU A 62 -9.73 -4.24 -0.26
CA GLU A 62 -10.91 -4.94 -0.76
C GLU A 62 -12.13 -4.80 0.16
N THR A 63 -11.92 -4.64 1.47
CA THR A 63 -13.01 -4.60 2.46
C THR A 63 -13.49 -3.18 2.78
N ASP A 64 -12.81 -2.13 2.29
CA ASP A 64 -13.28 -0.75 2.44
C ASP A 64 -14.51 -0.50 1.51
N GLU A 65 -15.72 -0.66 2.09
CA GLU A 65 -17.03 -0.44 1.45
C GLU A 65 -17.33 1.00 1.02
#